data_AF-A0A6C0E6B7-F1
#
_entry.id   AF-A0A6C0E6B7-F1
#
_cell.length_a   1.000
_cell.length_b   1.000
_cell.length_c   1.000
_cell.angle_alpha   90.00
_cell.angle_beta   90.00
_cell.angle_gamma   90.00
#
_symmetry.space_group_name_H-M   'P 1'
#
loop_
_entity.id
_entity.type
_entity.pdbx_description
1 polymer ?
#
loop_
_entity_poly.entity_id
_entity_poly.type
_entity_poly.pdbx_seq_one_letter_code
_entity_poly.pdbx_strand_id
1 'polypeptide(L)'
;MIWNDMDRQIAINNKYIGIIQTNKLLSHIIQVPNIQRIRDNAKITEIVAYQQSCLQKTGACNFLGVINIHFCKETGDLYIVDGQHRFESIKIISQMISFPVSIEIVVVDTLEQLRENYNMINKNTPLPEFPDTIDKSIPEKVAMYFHDKYPAIWSKNSRARRPHIYFNFFQEALGVLTERLQIKSAISLQQIIEEHNTKISQWSIDQYPDSKNVSENIIKKCKDTGFYLGIYNHISDDYRYEWVKEIIHIETGIVVKKAKSEPKKRIGVPGKVRSDSWNRHVGSDKGEVLCLCCRETTITALNFEAGHVLSVANGGTTDVDNIRPICSGCNKSMSTTSMDQYIQTYYPKNVDFFKTTTYLEPNKKAPKKWSLFS
;
A
#
# COMPACT_ATOMS: atom_id res chain seq x y z
N MET A 1 -11.64 33.41 17.39
CA MET A 1 -11.00 32.56 16.37
C MET A 1 -9.73 31.98 16.98
N ILE A 2 -9.48 30.69 16.83
CA ILE A 2 -8.37 29.97 17.51
C ILE A 2 -6.99 30.61 17.27
N TRP A 3 -6.75 31.26 16.12
CA TRP A 3 -5.48 31.95 15.85
C TRP A 3 -5.26 33.21 16.70
N ASN A 4 -6.31 33.81 17.28
CA ASN A 4 -6.15 34.95 18.20
C ASN A 4 -5.60 34.52 19.56
N ASP A 5 -5.72 33.23 19.90
CA ASP A 5 -5.22 32.67 21.15
C ASP A 5 -3.76 32.19 21.05
N MET A 6 -3.17 32.27 19.86
CA MET A 6 -1.79 31.89 19.60
C MET A 6 -0.81 33.01 19.98
N ASP A 7 0.22 32.62 20.71
CA ASP A 7 1.42 33.41 20.93
C ASP A 7 2.40 33.21 19.76
N ARG A 8 3.13 34.28 19.39
CA ARG A 8 4.23 34.23 18.41
C ARG A 8 3.81 33.62 17.05
N GLN A 9 2.69 34.10 16.50
CA GLN A 9 2.16 33.61 15.23
C GLN A 9 2.84 34.23 14.00
N ILE A 10 2.90 33.45 12.93
CA ILE A 10 3.27 33.86 11.58
C ILE A 10 2.12 33.51 10.64
N ALA A 11 1.68 34.47 9.84
CA ALA A 11 0.67 34.26 8.81
C ALA A 11 1.34 34.10 7.43
N ILE A 12 0.99 33.03 6.71
CA ILE A 12 1.47 32.73 5.36
C ILE A 12 0.27 32.33 4.50
N ASN A 13 -0.19 33.22 3.62
CA ASN A 13 -1.38 33.01 2.80
C ASN A 13 -2.62 32.65 3.65
N ASN A 14 -3.19 31.46 3.46
CA ASN A 14 -4.31 30.94 4.23
C ASN A 14 -3.90 30.16 5.49
N LYS A 15 -2.62 30.25 5.91
CA LYS A 15 -2.07 29.49 7.03
C LYS A 15 -1.60 30.40 8.16
N TYR A 16 -1.79 29.95 9.39
CA TYR A 16 -1.31 30.58 10.60
C TYR A 16 -0.52 29.56 11.41
N ILE A 17 0.76 29.81 11.66
CA ILE A 17 1.62 28.91 12.42
C ILE A 17 2.03 29.63 13.70
N GLY A 18 1.84 29.01 14.86
CA GLY A 18 2.13 29.66 16.13
C GLY A 18 2.18 28.68 17.30
N ILE A 19 2.39 29.24 18.50
CA ILE A 19 2.39 28.49 19.75
C ILE A 19 1.09 28.80 20.49
N ILE A 20 0.44 27.80 21.06
CA ILE A 20 -0.76 27.97 21.88
C ILE A 20 -0.60 27.22 23.20
N GLN A 21 -1.09 27.80 24.29
CA GLN A 21 -1.19 27.09 25.57
C GLN A 21 -2.28 26.02 25.49
N THR A 22 -2.02 24.82 26.02
CA THR A 22 -2.94 23.70 25.86
C THR A 22 -4.31 23.96 26.51
N ASN A 23 -4.39 24.73 27.60
CA ASN A 23 -5.68 25.13 28.17
C ASN A 23 -6.53 25.97 27.20
N LYS A 24 -5.92 26.88 26.43
CA LYS A 24 -6.58 27.68 25.39
C LYS A 24 -6.90 26.81 24.17
N LEU A 25 -5.99 25.92 23.77
CA LEU A 25 -6.23 24.99 22.66
C LEU A 25 -7.46 24.12 22.93
N LEU A 26 -7.57 23.59 24.14
CA LEU A 26 -8.64 22.67 24.55
C LEU A 26 -9.95 23.38 24.92
N SER A 27 -9.98 24.72 24.98
CA SER A 27 -11.25 25.47 25.08
C SER A 27 -11.97 25.60 23.74
N HIS A 28 -11.32 25.25 22.62
CA HIS A 28 -11.95 25.20 21.30
C HIS A 28 -12.49 23.80 21.00
N ILE A 29 -13.66 23.73 20.37
CA ILE A 29 -14.22 22.48 19.88
C ILE A 29 -13.49 22.11 18.58
N ILE A 30 -12.56 21.17 18.68
CA ILE A 30 -11.80 20.64 17.54
C ILE A 30 -12.33 19.25 17.22
N GLN A 31 -12.94 19.12 16.06
CA GLN A 31 -13.46 17.86 15.54
C GLN A 31 -12.31 17.01 15.00
N VAL A 32 -12.41 15.70 15.22
CA VAL A 32 -11.58 14.71 14.53
C VAL A 32 -12.38 14.28 13.31
N PRO A 33 -12.01 14.71 12.07
CA PRO A 33 -12.79 14.35 10.91
C PRO A 33 -12.82 12.84 10.74
N ASN A 34 -13.97 12.35 10.28
CA ASN A 34 -14.21 10.91 10.14
C ASN A 34 -13.12 10.23 9.30
N ILE A 35 -12.50 10.90 8.32
CA ILE A 35 -11.48 10.33 7.44
C ILE A 35 -10.13 9.99 8.14
N GLN A 36 -9.94 10.40 9.41
CA GLN A 36 -8.70 10.25 10.19
C GLN A 36 -8.32 8.81 10.56
N ARG A 37 -7.03 8.57 10.88
CA ARG A 37 -6.53 7.21 11.21
C ARG A 37 -7.21 6.69 12.48
N ILE A 38 -7.32 5.37 12.61
CA ILE A 38 -7.80 4.77 13.88
C ILE A 38 -6.93 5.20 15.05
N ARG A 39 -7.60 5.48 16.17
CA ARG A 39 -6.96 5.79 17.45
C ARG A 39 -6.24 4.55 17.98
N ASP A 40 -4.92 4.64 18.07
CA ASP A 40 -4.06 3.60 18.66
C ASP A 40 -3.77 3.99 20.11
N ASN A 41 -4.49 3.35 21.04
CA ASN A 41 -4.36 3.64 22.46
C ASN A 41 -2.98 3.24 23.02
N ALA A 42 -2.32 2.21 22.46
CA ALA A 42 -0.98 1.82 22.88
C ALA A 42 0.03 2.91 22.52
N LYS A 43 -0.07 3.44 21.29
CA LYS A 43 0.77 4.55 20.83
C LYS A 43 0.53 5.84 21.61
N ILE A 44 -0.72 6.15 21.97
CA ILE A 44 -1.03 7.30 22.84
C ILE A 44 -0.38 7.11 24.22
N THR A 45 -0.46 5.90 24.79
CA THR A 45 0.14 5.58 26.09
C THR A 45 1.65 5.74 26.06
N GLU A 46 2.32 5.27 25.00
CA GLU A 46 3.77 5.46 24.79
C GLU A 46 4.14 6.95 24.70
N ILE A 47 3.38 7.74 23.92
CA ILE A 47 3.61 9.19 23.81
C ILE A 47 3.43 9.85 25.18
N VAL A 48 2.35 9.55 25.92
CA VAL A 48 2.09 10.12 27.24
C VAL A 48 3.23 9.79 28.21
N ALA A 49 3.65 8.52 28.28
CA ALA A 49 4.72 8.09 29.17
C ALA A 49 6.05 8.81 28.86
N TYR A 50 6.39 8.94 27.57
CA TYR A 50 7.58 9.68 27.15
C TYR A 50 7.50 11.16 27.54
N GLN A 51 6.38 11.83 27.25
CA GLN A 51 6.21 13.25 27.52
C GLN A 51 6.17 13.56 29.03
N GLN A 52 5.57 12.68 29.84
CA GLN A 52 5.64 12.78 31.30
C GLN A 52 7.07 12.63 31.82
N SER A 53 7.86 11.71 31.25
CA SER A 53 9.29 11.59 31.60
C SER A 53 10.08 12.85 31.23
N CYS A 54 9.82 13.44 30.07
CA CYS A 54 10.40 14.73 29.69
C CYS A 54 10.02 15.83 30.67
N LEU A 55 8.74 15.96 31.00
CA LEU A 55 8.25 16.95 31.94
C LEU A 55 8.92 16.82 33.31
N GLN A 56 9.11 15.60 33.82
CA GLN A 56 9.82 15.34 35.08
C GLN A 56 11.31 15.72 35.01
N LYS A 57 11.98 15.50 33.88
CA LYS A 57 13.44 15.72 33.73
C LYS A 57 13.80 17.16 33.39
N THR A 58 13.01 17.82 32.56
CA THR A 58 13.35 19.13 31.97
C THR A 58 12.33 20.22 32.29
N GLY A 59 11.20 19.87 32.93
CA GLY A 59 10.09 20.81 33.17
C GLY A 59 9.26 21.13 31.92
N ALA A 60 9.49 20.45 30.79
CA ALA A 60 8.81 20.72 29.53
C ALA A 60 8.45 19.44 28.75
N CYS A 61 7.31 19.47 28.05
CA CYS A 61 6.98 18.48 27.03
C CYS A 61 7.75 18.77 25.73
N ASN A 62 8.13 17.72 25.01
CA ASN A 62 8.86 17.78 23.74
C ASN A 62 8.01 17.17 22.61
N PHE A 63 6.96 17.87 22.20
CA PHE A 63 6.19 17.50 21.01
C PHE A 63 6.91 18.02 19.76
N LEU A 64 7.42 17.10 18.94
CA LEU A 64 8.06 17.46 17.67
C LEU A 64 6.99 17.78 16.61
N GLY A 65 7.32 18.77 15.75
CA GLY A 65 6.46 19.23 14.66
C GLY A 65 5.27 20.09 15.14
N VAL A 66 4.33 20.32 14.22
CA VAL A 66 3.08 21.05 14.48
C VAL A 66 1.88 20.11 14.50
N ILE A 67 0.83 20.47 15.23
CA ILE A 67 -0.52 19.89 15.05
C ILE A 67 -1.20 20.69 13.94
N ASN A 68 -1.64 20.00 12.89
CA ASN A 68 -2.28 20.66 11.77
C ASN A 68 -3.80 20.63 11.95
N ILE A 69 -4.41 21.81 12.00
CA ILE A 69 -5.83 22.04 12.23
C ILE A 69 -6.37 22.86 11.06
N HIS A 70 -7.51 22.49 10.51
CA HIS A 70 -8.18 23.23 9.45
C HIS A 70 -9.41 23.93 10.00
N PHE A 71 -9.55 25.21 9.71
CA PHE A 71 -10.80 25.96 9.91
C PHE A 71 -11.57 25.97 8.60
N CYS A 72 -12.77 25.39 8.58
CA CYS A 72 -13.63 25.36 7.40
C CYS A 72 -14.66 26.50 7.49
N LYS A 73 -14.64 27.43 6.52
CA LYS A 73 -15.59 28.55 6.49
C LYS A 73 -17.03 28.09 6.25
N GLU A 74 -17.22 27.03 5.45
CA GLU A 74 -18.53 26.46 5.14
C GLU A 74 -19.26 25.97 6.39
N THR A 75 -18.58 25.27 7.29
CA THR A 75 -19.18 24.72 8.52
C THR A 75 -18.97 25.60 9.75
N GLY A 76 -17.95 26.47 9.73
CA GLY A 76 -17.53 27.24 10.90
C GLY A 76 -16.75 26.41 11.94
N ASP A 77 -16.40 25.17 11.61
CA ASP A 77 -15.77 24.22 12.53
C ASP A 77 -14.25 24.13 12.35
N LEU A 78 -13.59 23.64 13.41
CA LEU A 78 -12.18 23.27 13.41
C LEU A 78 -12.03 21.75 13.30
N TYR A 79 -11.13 21.31 12.43
CA TYR A 79 -10.85 19.91 12.19
C TYR A 79 -9.37 19.63 12.37
N ILE A 80 -8.99 18.66 13.19
CA ILE A 80 -7.61 18.17 13.15
C ILE A 80 -7.39 17.46 11.81
N VAL A 81 -6.25 17.67 11.16
CA VAL A 81 -5.93 17.06 9.84
C VAL A 81 -4.64 16.23 9.93
N ASP A 82 -3.70 16.62 10.81
CA ASP A 82 -2.56 15.78 11.21
C ASP A 82 -2.22 15.95 12.70
N GLY A 83 -1.69 14.89 13.30
CA GLY A 83 -1.24 14.88 14.69
C GLY A 83 -2.26 14.38 15.71
N GLN A 84 -3.28 13.62 15.29
CA GLN A 84 -4.34 13.11 16.18
C GLN A 84 -3.84 12.44 17.48
N HIS A 85 -2.84 11.53 17.41
CA HIS A 85 -2.37 10.83 18.61
C HIS A 85 -1.63 11.80 19.54
N ARG A 86 -0.94 12.81 18.98
CA ARG A 86 -0.31 13.88 19.75
C ARG A 86 -1.37 14.75 20.44
N PHE A 87 -2.42 15.13 19.72
CA PHE A 87 -3.52 15.92 20.27
C PHE A 87 -4.25 15.20 21.41
N GLU A 88 -4.49 13.89 21.29
CA GLU A 88 -5.07 13.09 22.37
C GLU A 88 -4.12 12.94 23.56
N SER A 89 -2.83 12.70 23.34
CA SER A 89 -1.83 12.73 24.43
C SER A 89 -1.78 14.09 25.12
N ILE A 90 -1.94 15.18 24.38
CA ILE A 90 -2.02 16.55 24.92
C ILE A 90 -3.23 16.71 25.82
N LYS A 91 -4.42 16.21 25.41
CA LYS A 91 -5.62 16.23 26.27
C LYS A 91 -5.36 15.56 27.61
N ILE A 92 -4.74 14.38 27.60
CA ILE A 92 -4.45 13.60 28.82
C ILE A 92 -3.49 14.35 29.73
N ILE A 93 -2.37 14.85 29.20
CA ILE A 93 -1.35 15.55 30.00
C ILE A 93 -1.88 16.89 30.52
N SER A 94 -2.71 17.57 29.72
CA SER A 94 -3.29 18.88 30.07
C SER A 94 -4.28 18.84 31.23
N GLN A 95 -4.76 17.65 31.62
CA GLN A 95 -5.54 17.48 32.85
C GLN A 95 -4.71 17.78 34.11
N MET A 96 -3.38 17.64 34.03
CA MET A 96 -2.47 17.86 35.15
C MET A 96 -1.79 19.23 35.09
N ILE A 97 -1.38 19.66 33.89
CA ILE A 97 -0.60 20.89 33.70
C ILE A 97 -0.84 21.50 32.32
N SER A 98 -0.97 22.82 32.23
CA SER A 98 -0.98 23.53 30.94
C SER A 98 0.45 23.75 30.45
N PHE A 99 0.68 23.53 29.16
CA PHE A 99 2.00 23.73 28.53
C PHE A 99 1.85 24.29 27.11
N PRO A 100 2.89 24.93 26.54
CA PRO A 100 2.84 25.42 25.17
C PRO A 100 3.00 24.29 24.15
N VAL A 101 2.24 24.35 23.05
CA VAL A 101 2.36 23.45 21.88
C VAL A 101 2.32 24.24 20.58
N SER A 102 3.03 23.74 19.56
CA SER A 102 3.06 24.36 18.23
C SER A 102 1.91 23.84 17.36
N ILE A 103 1.15 24.74 16.75
CA ILE A 103 0.03 24.42 15.85
C ILE A 103 0.15 25.14 14.51
N GLU A 104 -0.39 24.54 13.46
CA GLU A 104 -0.62 25.14 12.16
C GLU A 104 -2.12 25.14 11.89
N ILE A 105 -2.71 26.31 11.67
CA ILE A 105 -4.09 26.48 11.29
C ILE A 105 -4.17 26.82 9.81
N VAL A 106 -4.90 26.02 9.04
CA VAL A 106 -5.17 26.27 7.62
C VAL A 106 -6.63 26.66 7.44
N VAL A 107 -6.88 27.82 6.83
CA VAL A 107 -8.23 28.26 6.52
C VAL A 107 -8.62 27.76 5.13
N VAL A 108 -9.74 27.03 5.05
CA VAL A 108 -10.31 26.49 3.81
C VAL A 108 -11.74 26.97 3.64
N ASP A 109 -12.18 27.12 2.40
CA ASP A 109 -13.52 27.62 2.11
C ASP A 109 -14.57 26.51 2.21
N THR A 110 -14.25 25.29 1.75
CA THR A 110 -15.20 24.16 1.66
C THR A 110 -14.68 22.88 2.34
N LEU A 111 -15.60 21.96 2.65
CA LEU A 111 -15.27 20.61 3.12
C LEU A 111 -14.49 19.78 2.09
N GLU A 112 -14.68 20.05 0.80
CA GLU A 112 -13.94 19.38 -0.28
C GLU A 112 -12.45 19.73 -0.23
N GLN A 113 -12.11 21.02 -0.09
CA GLN A 113 -10.72 21.47 0.08
C GLN A 113 -10.07 20.89 1.34
N LEU A 114 -10.86 20.70 2.41
CA LEU A 114 -10.39 20.02 3.62
C LEU A 114 -9.98 18.57 3.32
N ARG A 115 -10.84 17.84 2.60
CA ARG A 115 -10.59 16.44 2.18
C ARG A 115 -9.37 16.33 1.28
N GLU A 116 -9.21 17.25 0.33
CA GLU A 116 -8.02 17.28 -0.56
C GLU A 116 -6.73 17.45 0.24
N ASN A 117 -6.70 18.41 1.17
CA ASN A 117 -5.55 18.63 2.04
C ASN A 117 -5.23 17.41 2.91
N TYR A 118 -6.27 16.79 3.47
CA TYR A 118 -6.14 15.55 4.23
C TYR A 118 -5.52 14.43 3.40
N ASN A 119 -6.00 14.23 2.16
CA ASN A 119 -5.49 13.22 1.23
C ASN A 119 -4.04 13.51 0.82
N MET A 120 -3.68 14.77 0.59
CA MET A 120 -2.31 15.18 0.26
C MET A 120 -1.33 14.87 1.40
N ILE A 121 -1.70 15.17 2.65
CA ILE A 121 -0.85 14.92 3.83
C ILE A 121 -0.67 13.41 4.07
N ASN A 122 -1.72 12.60 3.84
CA ASN A 122 -1.68 11.17 4.07
C ASN A 122 -1.27 10.34 2.84
N LYS A 123 -0.95 10.96 1.69
CA LYS A 123 -0.60 10.29 0.44
C LYS A 123 0.55 9.26 0.56
N ASN A 124 1.41 9.42 1.58
CA ASN A 124 2.57 8.56 1.84
C ASN A 124 2.37 7.55 3.00
N THR A 125 1.19 7.51 3.63
CA THR A 125 0.86 6.52 4.68
C THR A 125 -0.50 5.90 4.35
N PRO A 126 -0.58 4.64 3.90
CA PRO A 126 -1.85 4.03 3.52
C PRO A 126 -2.77 3.93 4.75
N LEU A 127 -3.91 4.59 4.67
CA LEU A 127 -4.93 4.57 5.72
C LEU A 127 -6.09 3.68 5.30
N PRO A 128 -6.75 3.02 6.26
CA PRO A 128 -7.99 2.34 5.97
C PRO A 128 -9.06 3.36 5.57
N GLU A 129 -9.62 3.18 4.39
CA GLU A 129 -10.71 3.99 3.86
C GLU A 129 -12.04 3.46 4.40
N PHE A 130 -12.70 4.25 5.25
CA PHE A 130 -14.08 3.97 5.67
C PHE A 130 -15.05 4.82 4.85
N PRO A 131 -16.24 4.29 4.52
CA PRO A 131 -17.30 5.09 3.92
C PRO A 131 -17.65 6.33 4.77
N ASP A 132 -18.01 7.43 4.11
CA ASP A 132 -18.33 8.71 4.77
C ASP A 132 -19.67 8.70 5.53
N THR A 133 -20.49 7.67 5.29
CA THR A 133 -21.89 7.56 5.72
C THR A 133 -22.07 6.86 7.07
N ILE A 134 -21.01 6.33 7.68
CA ILE A 134 -21.08 5.50 8.89
C ILE A 134 -20.45 6.14 10.12
N ASP A 135 -20.94 5.77 11.31
CA ASP A 135 -20.24 5.98 12.57
C ASP A 135 -19.06 5.01 12.67
N LYS A 136 -17.85 5.54 12.48
CA LYS A 136 -16.61 4.75 12.46
C LYS A 136 -16.26 4.14 13.82
N SER A 137 -16.83 4.66 14.91
CA SER A 137 -16.64 4.06 16.22
C SER A 137 -17.21 2.63 16.31
N ILE A 138 -18.18 2.28 15.44
CA ILE A 138 -18.76 0.94 15.35
C ILE A 138 -17.72 -0.08 14.82
N PRO A 139 -17.25 0.01 13.55
CA PRO A 139 -16.26 -0.93 13.04
C PRO A 139 -14.94 -0.88 13.81
N GLU A 140 -14.58 0.26 14.40
CA GLU A 140 -13.38 0.37 15.25
C GLU A 140 -13.47 -0.46 16.53
N LYS A 141 -14.56 -0.32 17.30
CA LYS A 141 -14.76 -1.10 18.54
C LYS A 141 -14.74 -2.60 18.25
N VAL A 142 -15.40 -3.01 17.16
CA VAL A 142 -15.41 -4.41 16.74
C VAL A 142 -14.02 -4.85 16.29
N ALA A 143 -13.30 -4.05 15.51
CA ALA A 143 -11.93 -4.37 15.09
C ALA A 143 -11.00 -4.60 16.28
N MET A 144 -11.05 -3.71 17.29
CA MET A 144 -10.25 -3.85 18.51
C MET A 144 -10.65 -5.07 19.34
N TYR A 145 -11.94 -5.36 19.44
CA TYR A 145 -12.42 -6.58 20.09
C TYR A 145 -11.81 -7.85 19.46
N PHE A 146 -11.86 -7.96 18.13
CA PHE A 146 -11.24 -9.08 17.42
C PHE A 146 -9.71 -9.04 17.55
N HIS A 147 -9.12 -7.85 17.49
CA HIS A 147 -7.67 -7.67 17.65
C HIS A 147 -7.15 -8.36 18.91
N ASP A 148 -7.78 -8.02 20.03
CA ASP A 148 -7.38 -8.48 21.36
C ASP A 148 -7.77 -9.94 21.60
N LYS A 149 -8.89 -10.40 21.01
CA LYS A 149 -9.34 -11.80 21.11
C LYS A 149 -8.46 -12.77 20.32
N TYR A 150 -7.89 -12.33 19.19
CA TYR A 150 -7.14 -13.19 18.27
C TYR A 150 -5.74 -12.66 17.92
N PRO A 151 -4.85 -12.39 18.91
CA PRO A 151 -3.61 -11.66 18.68
C PRO A 151 -2.64 -12.34 17.68
N ALA A 152 -2.72 -13.66 17.53
CA ALA A 152 -1.83 -14.43 16.66
C ALA A 152 -2.14 -14.32 15.15
N ILE A 153 -3.27 -13.73 14.75
CA ILE A 153 -3.70 -13.71 13.34
C ILE A 153 -3.33 -12.43 12.59
N TRP A 154 -2.87 -11.40 13.28
CA TRP A 154 -2.64 -10.09 12.68
C TRP A 154 -1.28 -10.00 11.99
N SER A 155 -1.30 -9.70 10.70
CA SER A 155 -0.10 -9.38 9.92
C SER A 155 0.24 -7.90 10.05
N LYS A 156 1.54 -7.60 10.08
CA LYS A 156 2.06 -6.23 10.01
C LYS A 156 2.10 -5.66 8.58
N ASN A 157 1.94 -6.51 7.56
CA ASN A 157 2.03 -6.11 6.16
C ASN A 157 0.76 -6.46 5.39
N SER A 158 0.48 -5.67 4.35
CA SER A 158 -0.69 -5.83 3.46
C SER A 158 -0.62 -7.09 2.58
N ARG A 159 0.57 -7.70 2.44
CA ARG A 159 0.77 -8.97 1.71
C ARG A 159 0.71 -10.18 2.65
N ALA A 160 -0.21 -10.13 3.61
CA ALA A 160 -0.42 -11.19 4.59
C ALA A 160 -0.73 -12.53 3.88
N ARG A 161 -0.11 -13.61 4.36
CA ARG A 161 -0.43 -14.97 3.89
C ARG A 161 -1.46 -15.59 4.82
N ARG A 162 -2.46 -16.25 4.23
CA ARG A 162 -3.48 -17.00 4.95
C ARG A 162 -2.87 -17.95 6.01
N PRO A 163 -3.45 -18.07 7.21
CA PRO A 163 -4.70 -17.43 7.63
C PRO A 163 -4.53 -16.02 8.23
N HIS A 164 -3.34 -15.42 8.16
CA HIS A 164 -3.13 -14.10 8.75
C HIS A 164 -3.81 -13.02 7.92
N ILE A 165 -4.34 -12.03 8.62
CA ILE A 165 -5.06 -10.90 8.03
C ILE A 165 -4.30 -9.61 8.33
N TYR A 166 -4.19 -8.73 7.34
CA TYR A 166 -3.68 -7.38 7.58
C TYR A 166 -4.76 -6.54 8.28
N PHE A 167 -4.43 -5.97 9.44
CA PHE A 167 -5.41 -5.36 10.33
C PHE A 167 -6.21 -4.22 9.66
N ASN A 168 -5.56 -3.36 8.87
CA ASN A 168 -6.26 -2.26 8.20
C ASN A 168 -7.33 -2.77 7.21
N PHE A 169 -7.03 -3.81 6.44
CA PHE A 169 -8.00 -4.39 5.52
C PHE A 169 -9.18 -5.03 6.25
N PHE A 170 -8.94 -5.57 7.45
CA PHE A 170 -10.03 -6.05 8.31
C PHE A 170 -10.92 -4.89 8.77
N GLN A 171 -10.34 -3.76 9.16
CA GLN A 171 -11.10 -2.57 9.56
C GLN A 171 -11.95 -2.02 8.41
N GLU A 172 -11.38 -1.93 7.20
CA GLU A 172 -12.09 -1.50 5.99
C GLU A 172 -13.26 -2.44 5.68
N ALA A 173 -13.05 -3.75 5.77
CA ALA A 173 -14.09 -4.76 5.61
C ALA A 173 -15.27 -4.57 6.58
N LEU A 174 -14.98 -4.27 7.85
CA LEU A 174 -16.00 -3.94 8.85
C LEU A 174 -16.73 -2.63 8.54
N GLY A 175 -16.02 -1.63 8.02
CA GLY A 175 -16.60 -0.38 7.55
C GLY A 175 -17.63 -0.60 6.45
N VAL A 176 -17.27 -1.39 5.44
CA VAL A 176 -18.15 -1.75 4.32
C VAL A 176 -19.40 -2.47 4.82
N LEU A 177 -19.26 -3.42 5.75
CA LEU A 177 -20.42 -4.09 6.35
C LEU A 177 -21.32 -3.13 7.11
N THR A 178 -20.74 -2.23 7.89
CA THR A 178 -21.49 -1.23 8.65
C THR A 178 -22.34 -0.37 7.73
N GLU A 179 -21.78 0.08 6.61
CA GLU A 179 -22.51 0.88 5.61
C GLU A 179 -23.59 0.05 4.91
N ARG A 180 -23.21 -1.09 4.35
CA ARG A 180 -24.11 -1.88 3.49
C ARG A 180 -25.29 -2.47 4.24
N LEU A 181 -25.09 -2.82 5.51
CA LEU A 181 -26.13 -3.36 6.38
C LEU A 181 -26.78 -2.27 7.25
N GLN A 182 -26.38 -1.00 7.09
CA GLN A 182 -26.90 0.13 7.88
C GLN A 182 -26.84 -0.14 9.39
N ILE A 183 -25.73 -0.72 9.86
CA ILE A 183 -25.57 -1.15 11.24
C ILE A 183 -25.40 0.07 12.14
N LYS A 184 -26.22 0.13 13.19
CA LYS A 184 -26.27 1.26 14.14
C LYS A 184 -25.56 0.98 15.47
N SER A 185 -25.05 -0.24 15.68
CA SER A 185 -24.40 -0.60 16.94
C SER A 185 -23.21 -1.55 16.74
N ALA A 186 -22.16 -1.34 17.54
CA ALA A 186 -20.99 -2.22 17.56
C ALA A 186 -21.33 -3.66 17.98
N ILE A 187 -22.32 -3.82 18.87
CA ILE A 187 -22.75 -5.13 19.35
C ILE A 187 -23.34 -5.95 18.20
N SER A 188 -24.22 -5.35 17.40
CA SER A 188 -24.83 -6.02 16.25
C SER A 188 -23.78 -6.43 15.20
N LEU A 189 -22.84 -5.53 14.87
CA LEU A 189 -21.76 -5.88 13.96
C LEU A 189 -20.90 -7.01 14.52
N GLN A 190 -20.50 -6.93 15.80
CA GLN A 190 -19.71 -7.97 16.46
C GLN A 190 -20.40 -9.34 16.38
N GLN A 191 -21.70 -9.40 16.69
CA GLN A 191 -22.49 -10.64 16.63
C GLN A 191 -22.49 -11.24 15.23
N ILE A 192 -22.73 -10.43 14.19
CA ILE A 192 -22.72 -10.88 12.79
C ILE A 192 -21.36 -11.52 12.44
N ILE A 193 -20.24 -10.89 12.83
CA ILE A 193 -18.90 -11.42 12.54
C ILE A 193 -18.62 -12.70 13.34
N GLU A 194 -18.99 -12.76 14.62
CA GLU A 194 -18.78 -13.96 15.46
C GLU A 194 -19.62 -15.15 15.00
N GLU A 195 -20.88 -14.92 14.67
CA GLU A 195 -21.76 -15.94 14.13
C GLU A 195 -21.23 -16.47 12.80
N HIS A 196 -20.77 -15.59 11.92
CA HIS A 196 -20.20 -15.99 10.65
C HIS A 196 -18.89 -16.80 10.84
N ASN A 197 -17.99 -16.35 11.71
CA ASN A 197 -16.78 -17.10 12.07
C ASN A 197 -17.12 -18.49 12.63
N THR A 198 -18.16 -18.59 13.45
CA THR A 198 -18.65 -19.85 14.02
C THR A 198 -19.23 -20.75 12.94
N LYS A 199 -20.04 -20.22 12.01
CA LYS A 199 -20.56 -20.99 10.87
C LYS A 199 -19.42 -21.58 10.04
N ILE A 200 -18.40 -20.78 9.71
CA ILE A 200 -17.23 -21.22 8.93
C ILE A 200 -16.41 -22.29 9.67
N SER A 201 -16.36 -22.22 11.01
CA SER A 201 -15.65 -23.22 11.83
C SER A 201 -16.20 -24.64 11.68
N GLN A 202 -17.47 -24.76 11.28
CA GLN A 202 -18.18 -26.03 11.11
C GLN A 202 -18.08 -26.59 9.69
N TRP A 203 -17.55 -25.81 8.74
CA TRP A 203 -17.44 -26.24 7.34
C TRP A 203 -16.36 -27.29 7.15
N SER A 204 -16.59 -28.20 6.19
CA SER A 204 -15.57 -29.10 5.67
C SER A 204 -14.67 -28.40 4.65
N ILE A 205 -13.52 -28.98 4.36
CA ILE A 205 -12.47 -28.35 3.53
C ILE A 205 -13.00 -28.02 2.13
N ASP A 206 -13.80 -28.90 1.56
CA ASP A 206 -14.42 -28.78 0.25
C ASP A 206 -15.44 -27.65 0.15
N GLN A 207 -16.01 -27.22 1.29
CA GLN A 207 -16.97 -26.12 1.37
C GLN A 207 -16.29 -24.74 1.43
N TYR A 208 -14.99 -24.67 1.77
CA TYR A 208 -14.30 -23.39 1.81
C TYR A 208 -14.15 -22.77 0.41
N PRO A 209 -14.28 -21.43 0.30
CA PRO A 209 -13.93 -20.75 -0.94
C PRO A 209 -12.46 -20.98 -1.27
N ASP A 210 -12.19 -21.29 -2.54
CA ASP A 210 -10.83 -21.61 -3.01
C ASP A 210 -10.21 -22.83 -2.29
N SER A 211 -11.04 -23.84 -1.94
CA SER A 211 -10.66 -25.08 -1.24
C SER A 211 -9.42 -25.77 -1.83
N LYS A 212 -9.19 -25.67 -3.15
CA LYS A 212 -8.00 -26.20 -3.84
C LYS A 212 -6.67 -25.61 -3.33
N ASN A 213 -6.69 -24.40 -2.79
CA ASN A 213 -5.50 -23.69 -2.29
C ASN A 213 -5.51 -23.55 -0.76
N VAL A 214 -6.44 -24.23 -0.07
CA VAL A 214 -6.49 -24.30 1.40
C VAL A 214 -5.70 -25.53 1.84
N SER A 215 -4.51 -25.33 2.41
CA SER A 215 -3.69 -26.42 2.94
C SER A 215 -4.09 -26.81 4.36
N GLU A 216 -3.78 -28.04 4.77
CA GLU A 216 -3.98 -28.52 6.14
C GLU A 216 -3.32 -27.60 7.20
N ASN A 217 -2.17 -26.99 6.87
CA ASN A 217 -1.49 -26.05 7.75
C ASN A 217 -2.29 -24.76 8.00
N ILE A 218 -3.04 -24.28 6.99
CA ILE A 218 -3.92 -23.11 7.15
C ILE A 218 -5.05 -23.48 8.10
N ILE A 219 -5.69 -24.63 7.87
CA ILE A 219 -6.81 -25.11 8.69
C ILE A 219 -6.38 -25.35 10.14
N LYS A 220 -5.21 -26.00 10.33
CA LYS A 220 -4.65 -26.23 11.65
C LYS A 220 -4.48 -24.91 12.40
N LYS A 221 -3.89 -23.89 11.76
CA LYS A 221 -3.75 -22.57 12.37
C LYS A 221 -5.10 -21.91 12.69
N CYS A 222 -6.10 -22.01 11.82
CA CYS A 222 -7.45 -21.50 12.13
C CYS A 222 -8.08 -22.20 13.33
N LYS A 223 -7.87 -23.51 13.48
CA LYS A 223 -8.33 -24.29 14.65
C LYS A 223 -7.58 -23.89 15.91
N ASP A 224 -6.26 -23.74 15.83
CA ASP A 224 -5.40 -23.35 16.95
C ASP A 224 -5.74 -21.94 17.45
N THR A 225 -6.10 -21.01 16.55
CA THR A 225 -6.45 -19.63 16.91
C THR A 225 -7.94 -19.41 17.15
N GLY A 226 -8.82 -20.29 16.66
CA GLY A 226 -10.27 -20.12 16.66
C GLY A 226 -10.79 -19.06 15.68
N PHE A 227 -9.96 -18.59 14.75
CA PHE A 227 -10.29 -17.53 13.79
C PHE A 227 -10.26 -18.06 12.35
N TYR A 228 -11.43 -18.21 11.76
CA TYR A 228 -11.65 -18.88 10.48
C TYR A 228 -11.87 -17.93 9.31
N LEU A 229 -12.21 -16.65 9.55
CA LEU A 229 -12.28 -15.63 8.50
C LEU A 229 -10.93 -15.44 7.76
N GLY A 230 -9.83 -15.82 8.40
CA GLY A 230 -8.49 -15.86 7.80
C GLY A 230 -8.32 -16.82 6.61
N ILE A 231 -9.25 -17.76 6.42
CA ILE A 231 -9.24 -18.69 5.27
C ILE A 231 -9.45 -17.96 3.94
N TYR A 232 -10.10 -16.80 3.99
CA TYR A 232 -10.40 -16.03 2.79
C TYR A 232 -9.17 -15.28 2.32
N ASN A 233 -8.93 -15.32 1.01
CA ASN A 233 -7.95 -14.44 0.39
C ASN A 233 -8.43 -13.00 0.45
N HIS A 234 -7.48 -12.08 0.65
CA HIS A 234 -7.72 -10.68 0.40
C HIS A 234 -7.95 -10.43 -1.11
N ILE A 235 -8.90 -9.56 -1.42
CA ILE A 235 -9.26 -9.10 -2.75
C ILE A 235 -9.09 -7.58 -2.74
N SER A 236 -8.43 -7.02 -3.75
CA SER A 236 -8.21 -5.57 -3.85
C SER A 236 -9.45 -4.80 -4.33
N ASP A 237 -10.65 -5.27 -4.04
CA ASP A 237 -11.90 -4.59 -4.33
C ASP A 237 -12.40 -3.82 -3.09
N ASP A 238 -13.53 -3.14 -3.24
CA ASP A 238 -14.14 -2.33 -2.18
C ASP A 238 -14.57 -3.15 -0.97
N TYR A 239 -14.72 -4.47 -1.09
CA TYR A 239 -15.21 -5.35 -0.03
C TYR A 239 -14.08 -6.03 0.75
N ARG A 240 -12.85 -5.99 0.23
CA ARG A 240 -11.60 -6.56 0.80
C ARG A 240 -11.56 -8.08 0.96
N TYR A 241 -12.65 -8.72 1.35
CA TYR A 241 -12.74 -10.16 1.53
C TYR A 241 -14.06 -10.71 1.02
N GLU A 242 -14.07 -11.96 0.55
CA GLU A 242 -15.31 -12.58 0.07
C GLU A 242 -16.31 -12.84 1.20
N TRP A 243 -15.86 -13.11 2.43
CA TRP A 243 -16.74 -13.27 3.59
C TRP A 243 -17.61 -12.03 3.86
N VAL A 244 -17.15 -10.82 3.46
CA VAL A 244 -17.98 -9.60 3.53
C VAL A 244 -19.18 -9.70 2.60
N LYS A 245 -18.96 -10.17 1.37
CA LYS A 245 -20.02 -10.35 0.37
C LYS A 245 -20.98 -11.46 0.79
N GLU A 246 -20.45 -12.53 1.37
CA GLU A 246 -21.26 -13.63 1.91
C GLU A 246 -22.17 -13.16 3.03
N ILE A 247 -21.64 -12.39 4.00
CA ILE A 247 -22.45 -11.78 5.05
C ILE A 247 -23.52 -10.86 4.46
N ILE A 248 -23.18 -9.95 3.53
CA ILE A 248 -24.17 -9.08 2.89
C ILE A 248 -25.28 -9.90 2.22
N HIS A 249 -24.92 -10.97 1.52
CA HIS A 249 -25.89 -11.84 0.88
C HIS A 249 -26.80 -12.55 1.88
N ILE A 250 -26.25 -13.06 2.98
CA ILE A 250 -27.01 -13.74 4.03
C ILE A 250 -28.00 -12.77 4.70
N GLU A 251 -27.56 -11.55 5.01
CA GLU A 251 -28.37 -10.57 5.75
C GLU A 251 -29.41 -9.84 4.88
N THR A 252 -29.15 -9.68 3.58
CA THR A 252 -29.99 -8.85 2.69
C THR A 252 -30.60 -9.60 1.51
N GLY A 253 -30.14 -10.81 1.22
CA GLY A 253 -30.46 -11.54 -0.01
C GLY A 253 -29.79 -10.99 -1.28
N ILE A 254 -29.07 -9.86 -1.21
CA ILE A 254 -28.45 -9.21 -2.37
C ILE A 254 -27.16 -9.93 -2.73
N VAL A 255 -27.05 -10.41 -3.98
CA VAL A 255 -25.82 -11.01 -4.49
C VAL A 255 -24.85 -9.92 -4.95
N VAL A 256 -23.76 -9.74 -4.21
CA VAL A 256 -22.66 -8.85 -4.60
C VAL A 256 -21.79 -9.54 -5.65
N LYS A 257 -21.93 -9.15 -6.93
CA LYS A 257 -21.12 -9.71 -8.02
C LYS A 257 -19.65 -9.30 -7.85
N LYS A 258 -18.72 -10.26 -8.04
CA LYS A 258 -17.30 -9.94 -8.22
C LYS A 258 -17.14 -8.96 -9.38
N ALA A 259 -16.55 -7.79 -9.10
CA ALA A 259 -16.06 -6.94 -10.17
C ALA A 259 -15.03 -7.75 -10.98
N LYS A 260 -15.26 -7.93 -12.29
CA LYS A 260 -14.24 -8.51 -13.16
C LYS A 260 -13.11 -7.49 -13.25
N SER A 261 -12.07 -7.64 -12.45
CA SER A 261 -10.81 -6.96 -12.74
C SER A 261 -10.31 -7.53 -14.06
N GLU A 262 -10.36 -6.77 -15.14
CA GLU A 262 -9.64 -7.15 -16.34
C GLU A 262 -8.17 -7.33 -15.93
N PRO A 263 -7.56 -8.51 -16.15
CA PRO A 263 -6.15 -8.64 -15.91
C PRO A 263 -5.48 -7.61 -16.82
N LYS A 264 -4.73 -6.66 -16.26
CA LYS A 264 -3.79 -5.85 -17.02
C LYS A 264 -2.82 -6.81 -17.67
N LYS A 265 -3.15 -7.32 -18.86
CA LYS A 265 -2.22 -8.09 -19.68
C LYS A 265 -1.03 -7.17 -19.87
N ARG A 266 0.13 -7.59 -19.34
CA ARG A 266 1.39 -6.95 -19.69
C ARG A 266 1.44 -6.94 -21.21
N ILE A 267 1.43 -5.75 -21.81
CA ILE A 267 1.52 -5.60 -23.25
C ILE A 267 2.89 -6.18 -23.62
N GLY A 268 2.89 -7.33 -24.28
CA GLY A 268 4.11 -7.95 -24.78
C GLY A 268 4.71 -7.06 -25.88
N VAL A 269 6.01 -7.21 -26.12
CA VAL A 269 6.65 -6.53 -27.25
C VAL A 269 6.02 -7.05 -28.55
N PRO A 270 5.41 -6.18 -29.39
CA PRO A 270 4.81 -6.61 -30.65
C PRO A 270 5.83 -7.31 -31.55
N GLY A 271 5.39 -8.30 -32.32
CA GLY A 271 6.27 -9.08 -33.21
C GLY A 271 7.08 -8.20 -34.17
N LYS A 272 6.47 -7.12 -34.70
CA LYS A 272 7.15 -6.16 -35.58
C LYS A 272 8.26 -5.40 -34.85
N VAL A 273 8.01 -4.90 -33.64
CA VAL A 273 9.02 -4.21 -32.81
C VAL A 273 10.17 -5.16 -32.47
N ARG A 274 9.86 -6.43 -32.16
CA ARG A 274 10.86 -7.47 -31.95
C ARG A 274 11.75 -7.60 -33.20
N SER A 275 11.19 -7.86 -34.37
CA SER A 275 11.95 -7.96 -35.63
C SER A 275 12.75 -6.68 -35.96
N ASP A 276 12.16 -5.52 -35.75
CA ASP A 276 12.81 -4.23 -36.01
C ASP A 276 14.00 -3.98 -35.08
N SER A 277 13.91 -4.41 -33.81
CA SER A 277 15.04 -4.32 -32.87
C SER A 277 16.24 -5.14 -33.33
N TRP A 278 16.02 -6.28 -33.97
CA TRP A 278 17.12 -7.05 -34.58
C TRP A 278 17.75 -6.27 -35.74
N ASN A 279 16.94 -5.83 -36.70
CA ASN A 279 17.41 -5.11 -37.87
C ASN A 279 18.14 -3.81 -37.51
N ARG A 280 17.63 -3.09 -36.49
CA ARG A 280 18.18 -1.81 -36.02
C ARG A 280 19.50 -1.96 -35.28
N HIS A 281 19.59 -2.92 -34.35
CA HIS A 281 20.70 -2.99 -33.39
C HIS A 281 21.74 -4.06 -33.74
N VAL A 282 21.35 -5.10 -34.46
CA VAL A 282 22.24 -6.19 -34.87
C VAL A 282 22.62 -6.03 -36.35
N GLY A 283 21.61 -5.83 -37.20
CA GLY A 283 21.73 -5.80 -38.67
C GLY A 283 20.97 -6.95 -39.33
N SER A 284 20.25 -6.68 -40.41
CA SER A 284 19.46 -7.69 -41.14
C SER A 284 20.31 -8.72 -41.89
N ASP A 285 21.58 -8.40 -42.13
CA ASP A 285 22.58 -9.24 -42.77
C ASP A 285 23.20 -10.28 -41.82
N LYS A 286 23.00 -10.14 -40.51
CA LYS A 286 23.57 -11.04 -39.49
C LYS A 286 22.54 -12.07 -39.03
N GLY A 287 22.91 -13.35 -39.13
CA GLY A 287 22.06 -14.47 -38.69
C GLY A 287 22.22 -14.83 -37.21
N GLU A 288 23.40 -14.61 -36.63
CA GLU A 288 23.73 -14.96 -35.26
C GLU A 288 24.73 -13.97 -34.64
N VAL A 289 24.56 -13.67 -33.36
CA VAL A 289 25.45 -12.81 -32.57
C VAL A 289 25.50 -13.29 -31.11
N LEU A 290 26.48 -12.85 -30.35
CA LEU A 290 26.54 -13.04 -28.90
C LEU A 290 25.61 -12.06 -28.19
N CYS A 291 24.92 -12.55 -27.15
CA CYS A 291 24.05 -11.75 -26.30
C CYS A 291 24.74 -10.48 -25.79
N LEU A 292 24.04 -9.34 -25.87
CA LEU A 292 24.59 -8.04 -25.46
C LEU A 292 24.93 -7.98 -23.96
N CYS A 293 24.16 -8.68 -23.12
CA CYS A 293 24.36 -8.69 -21.67
C CYS A 293 25.55 -9.56 -21.25
N CYS A 294 25.46 -10.88 -21.48
CA CYS A 294 26.45 -11.83 -20.97
C CYS A 294 27.65 -12.03 -21.91
N ARG A 295 27.54 -11.73 -23.20
CA ARG A 295 28.55 -12.02 -24.24
C ARG A 295 28.92 -13.49 -24.43
N GLU A 296 28.21 -14.40 -23.78
CA GLU A 296 28.52 -15.83 -23.83
C GLU A 296 27.50 -16.62 -24.67
N THR A 297 26.22 -16.31 -24.52
CA THR A 297 25.15 -17.03 -25.21
C THR A 297 24.95 -16.50 -26.62
N THR A 298 25.09 -17.35 -27.64
CA THR A 298 24.69 -17.02 -29.01
C THR A 298 23.16 -16.88 -29.10
N ILE A 299 22.72 -15.79 -29.72
CA ILE A 299 21.33 -15.53 -30.09
C ILE A 299 21.25 -15.42 -31.61
N THR A 300 20.11 -15.84 -32.17
CA THR A 300 19.85 -15.76 -33.61
C THR A 300 18.62 -14.91 -33.86
N ALA A 301 18.42 -14.45 -35.10
CA ALA A 301 17.23 -13.69 -35.48
C ALA A 301 15.91 -14.44 -35.17
N LEU A 302 15.97 -15.77 -35.08
CA LEU A 302 14.84 -16.64 -34.75
C LEU A 302 14.68 -16.86 -33.23
N ASN A 303 15.76 -16.81 -32.45
CA ASN A 303 15.78 -17.30 -31.07
C ASN A 303 16.37 -16.30 -30.05
N PHE A 304 16.04 -15.02 -30.19
CA PHE A 304 16.38 -13.99 -29.20
C PHE A 304 15.16 -13.56 -28.37
N GLU A 305 15.41 -12.89 -27.24
CA GLU A 305 14.38 -12.20 -26.48
C GLU A 305 14.47 -10.69 -26.68
N ALA A 306 13.32 -10.02 -26.77
CA ALA A 306 13.20 -8.57 -26.84
C ALA A 306 13.27 -7.98 -25.42
N GLY A 307 14.49 -7.77 -24.91
CA GLY A 307 14.73 -7.20 -23.58
C GLY A 307 14.56 -5.68 -23.56
N HIS A 308 13.98 -5.14 -22.49
CA HIS A 308 13.86 -3.69 -22.32
C HIS A 308 15.15 -3.13 -21.72
N VAL A 309 15.62 -1.99 -22.23
CA VAL A 309 16.74 -1.24 -21.65
C VAL A 309 16.30 -0.59 -20.35
N LEU A 310 15.30 0.29 -20.41
CA LEU A 310 14.57 0.78 -19.24
C LEU A 310 13.39 -0.16 -18.99
N SER A 311 13.26 -0.72 -17.79
CA SER A 311 12.17 -1.64 -17.49
C SER A 311 10.81 -0.93 -17.54
N VAL A 312 9.75 -1.66 -17.91
CA VAL A 312 8.37 -1.12 -17.90
C VAL A 312 7.96 -0.64 -16.50
N ALA A 313 8.45 -1.31 -15.45
CA ALA A 313 8.22 -0.90 -14.06
C ALA A 313 8.83 0.48 -13.75
N ASN A 314 9.89 0.85 -14.46
CA ASN A 314 10.58 2.13 -14.36
C ASN A 314 10.19 3.12 -15.48
N GLY A 315 9.05 2.89 -16.14
CA GLY A 315 8.53 3.79 -17.19
C GLY A 315 9.07 3.52 -18.60
N GLY A 316 9.74 2.40 -18.82
CA GLY A 316 10.25 2.01 -20.14
C GLY A 316 9.14 1.74 -21.16
N THR A 317 9.34 2.25 -22.36
CA THR A 317 8.45 2.12 -23.52
C THR A 317 8.69 0.82 -24.31
N THR A 318 7.74 0.43 -25.16
CA THR A 318 7.85 -0.75 -26.05
C THR A 318 8.22 -0.36 -27.49
N ASP A 319 9.01 0.69 -27.68
CA ASP A 319 9.56 1.08 -28.98
C ASP A 319 10.91 0.41 -29.26
N VAL A 320 11.36 0.48 -30.51
CA VAL A 320 12.59 -0.16 -30.98
C VAL A 320 13.83 0.37 -30.26
N ASP A 321 13.83 1.64 -29.82
CA ASP A 321 14.99 2.27 -29.18
C ASP A 321 15.17 1.81 -27.73
N ASN A 322 14.07 1.44 -27.04
CA ASN A 322 14.12 0.85 -25.71
C ASN A 322 14.26 -0.69 -25.71
N ILE A 323 14.25 -1.35 -26.87
CA ILE A 323 14.34 -2.83 -26.97
C ILE A 323 15.72 -3.27 -27.49
N ARG A 324 16.29 -4.32 -26.90
CA ARG A 324 17.55 -4.95 -27.35
C ARG A 324 17.40 -6.46 -27.50
N PRO A 325 17.93 -7.05 -28.58
CA PRO A 325 18.09 -8.50 -28.69
C PRO A 325 19.04 -9.06 -27.62
N ILE A 326 18.54 -9.95 -26.77
CA ILE A 326 19.32 -10.61 -25.71
C ILE A 326 18.94 -12.08 -25.57
N CYS A 327 19.69 -12.86 -24.79
CA CYS A 327 19.34 -14.26 -24.54
C CYS A 327 18.24 -14.37 -23.47
N SER A 328 17.53 -15.50 -23.49
CA SER A 328 16.44 -15.77 -22.55
C SER A 328 16.89 -15.85 -21.09
N GLY A 329 18.11 -16.31 -20.84
CA GLY A 329 18.71 -16.32 -19.49
C GLY A 329 18.84 -14.93 -18.90
N CYS A 330 19.48 -14.00 -19.61
CA CYS A 330 19.63 -12.62 -19.16
C CYS A 330 18.27 -11.91 -19.03
N ASN A 331 17.36 -12.08 -20.01
CA ASN A 331 16.04 -11.45 -19.97
C ASN A 331 15.22 -11.86 -18.73
N LYS A 332 15.24 -13.15 -18.37
CA LYS A 332 14.52 -13.66 -17.20
C LYS A 332 15.16 -13.23 -15.89
N SER A 333 16.49 -13.26 -15.80
CA SER A 333 17.24 -12.87 -14.60
C SER A 333 17.13 -11.38 -14.27
N MET A 334 16.87 -10.53 -15.28
CA MET A 334 16.77 -9.08 -15.12
C MET A 334 15.49 -8.63 -14.39
N SER A 335 14.38 -9.38 -14.52
CA SER A 335 13.10 -9.11 -13.85
C SER A 335 12.58 -7.66 -14.05
N THR A 336 12.66 -6.80 -13.02
CA THR A 336 12.20 -5.40 -13.04
C THR A 336 13.34 -4.39 -13.09
N THR A 337 14.58 -4.87 -13.07
CA THR A 337 15.80 -4.06 -13.16
C THR A 337 16.02 -3.58 -14.60
N SER A 338 16.57 -2.38 -14.77
CA SER A 338 16.96 -1.89 -16.10
C SER A 338 18.24 -2.59 -16.58
N MET A 339 18.39 -2.77 -17.91
CA MET A 339 19.48 -3.56 -18.50
C MET A 339 20.87 -2.99 -18.20
N ASP A 340 20.99 -1.67 -18.17
CA ASP A 340 22.21 -0.95 -17.80
C ASP A 340 22.67 -1.30 -16.39
N GLN A 341 21.75 -1.25 -15.42
CA GLN A 341 22.00 -1.61 -14.02
C GLN A 341 22.33 -3.10 -13.88
N TYR A 342 21.61 -3.95 -14.60
CA TYR A 342 21.85 -5.39 -14.61
C TYR A 342 23.26 -5.74 -15.14
N ILE A 343 23.66 -5.15 -16.27
CA ILE A 343 25.00 -5.37 -16.84
C ILE A 343 26.07 -4.79 -15.91
N GLN A 344 25.87 -3.59 -15.36
CA GLN A 344 26.83 -3.00 -14.42
C GLN A 344 27.05 -3.88 -13.18
N THR A 345 25.99 -4.53 -12.68
CA THR A 345 26.03 -5.36 -11.48
C THR A 345 26.66 -6.73 -11.75
N TYR A 346 26.25 -7.42 -12.81
CA TYR A 346 26.60 -8.83 -13.03
C TYR A 346 27.61 -9.07 -14.15
N TYR A 347 27.75 -8.13 -15.08
CA TYR A 347 28.65 -8.22 -16.24
C TYR A 347 29.42 -6.90 -16.46
N PRO A 348 30.13 -6.34 -15.45
CA PRO A 348 30.69 -5.00 -15.50
C PRO A 348 31.68 -4.78 -16.66
N LYS A 349 32.38 -5.84 -17.10
CA LYS A 349 33.28 -5.81 -18.26
C LYS A 349 32.55 -5.57 -19.59
N ASN A 350 31.23 -5.72 -19.62
CA ASN A 350 30.41 -5.59 -20.82
C ASN A 350 29.70 -4.21 -20.94
N VAL A 351 29.88 -3.32 -19.96
CA VAL A 351 29.16 -2.03 -19.89
C VAL A 351 29.45 -1.14 -21.10
N ASP A 352 30.71 -1.01 -21.51
CA ASP A 352 31.08 -0.12 -22.63
C ASP A 352 30.47 -0.60 -23.94
N PHE A 353 30.47 -1.91 -24.16
CA PHE A 353 29.84 -2.52 -25.32
C PHE A 353 28.32 -2.35 -25.34
N PHE A 354 27.68 -2.38 -24.18
CA PHE A 354 26.26 -2.10 -24.06
C PHE A 354 25.96 -0.64 -24.42
N LYS A 355 26.77 0.31 -23.91
CA LYS A 355 26.62 1.74 -24.24
C LYS A 355 26.76 2.02 -25.74
N THR A 356 27.67 1.33 -26.42
CA THR A 356 27.84 1.44 -27.88
C THR A 356 26.89 0.55 -28.68
N THR A 357 26.04 -0.25 -28.02
CA THR A 357 25.14 -1.23 -28.64
C THR A 357 25.87 -2.16 -29.63
N THR A 358 27.10 -2.57 -29.30
CA THR A 358 27.94 -3.34 -30.22
C THR A 358 27.72 -4.83 -30.04
N TYR A 359 27.10 -5.50 -31.01
CA TYR A 359 27.00 -6.97 -31.05
C TYR A 359 28.22 -7.63 -31.69
N LEU A 360 28.64 -8.78 -31.17
CA LEU A 360 29.77 -9.56 -31.68
C LEU A 360 29.27 -10.83 -32.37
N GLU A 361 29.89 -11.22 -33.48
CA GLU A 361 29.64 -12.54 -34.07
C GLU A 361 30.34 -13.64 -33.25
N PRO A 362 29.78 -14.85 -33.17
CA PRO A 362 30.49 -16.00 -32.62
C PRO A 362 31.71 -16.32 -33.47
N ASN A 363 32.81 -16.78 -32.85
CA ASN A 363 34.00 -17.21 -33.59
C ASN A 363 33.66 -18.40 -34.51
N LYS A 364 33.56 -18.15 -35.82
CA LYS A 364 33.39 -19.21 -36.84
C LYS A 364 34.70 -20.00 -36.93
N LYS A 365 34.69 -21.28 -36.54
CA LYS A 365 35.80 -22.20 -36.88
C LYS A 365 35.92 -22.26 -38.40
N ALA A 366 37.13 -22.11 -38.92
CA ALA A 366 37.40 -22.18 -40.35
C ALA A 366 36.79 -23.45 -40.97
N PRO A 367 36.16 -23.38 -42.16
CA PRO A 367 35.58 -24.54 -42.79
C PRO A 367 36.69 -25.56 -43.08
N LYS A 368 36.50 -26.82 -42.66
CA LYS A 368 37.38 -27.93 -43.05
C LYS A 368 37.36 -28.01 -44.58
N LYS A 369 38.49 -27.72 -45.23
CA LYS A 369 38.71 -27.99 -46.65
C LYS A 369 38.47 -29.49 -46.86
N TRP A 370 37.43 -29.85 -47.60
CA TRP A 370 37.28 -31.19 -48.14
C TRP A 370 38.26 -31.30 -49.32
N SER A 371 39.30 -32.13 -49.17
CA SER A 371 40.19 -32.49 -50.26
C SER A 371 39.44 -33.42 -51.23
N LEU A 372 39.01 -32.86 -52.36
CA LEU A 372 38.59 -33.60 -53.54
C LEU A 372 39.81 -33.74 -54.46
N PHE A 373 40.44 -34.92 -54.50
CA PHE A 373 41.23 -35.46 -55.62
C PHE A 373 41.28 -36.99 -55.38
N SER A 374 40.60 -37.81 -56.19
CA SER A 374 40.98 -38.35 -57.51
C SER A 374 41.50 -39.77 -57.38
#